data_AF-A0A7R9M1D9-F1
#
_entry.id   AF-A0A7R9M1D9-F1
#
_cell.length_a   1.000
_cell.length_b   1.000
_cell.length_c   1.000
_cell.angle_alpha   90.00
_cell.angle_beta   90.00
_cell.angle_gamma   90.00
#
_symmetry.space_group_name_H-M   'P 1'
#
loop_
_entity.id
_entity.type
_entity.pdbx_description
1 polymer ?
#
loop_
_entity_poly.entity_id
_entity_poly.type
_entity_poly.pdbx_seq_one_letter_code
_entity_poly.pdbx_strand_id
1 'polypeptide(L)'
;MGSIVVTTLSVFLGMFFVFMGSIKLNQQINREMHREIRRQFVQYSKVVPMAATLGLKVSPKLYRLFIGWLELIAGLSMAFIPGRIKLVANVLLLGVTIGGIYTHFMIGDKFE
;
A
#
# COMPACT_ATOMS: atom_id res chain seq x y z
N MET A 1 4.08 -8.59 29.55
CA MET A 1 4.28 -9.70 28.58
C MET A 1 3.82 -9.38 27.14
N GLY A 2 2.88 -8.45 26.91
CA GLY A 2 2.45 -8.10 25.53
C GLY A 2 3.45 -7.31 24.67
N SER A 3 4.53 -6.76 25.25
CA SER A 3 5.44 -5.86 24.52
C SER A 3 6.28 -6.56 23.44
N ILE A 4 6.75 -7.79 23.69
CA ILE A 4 7.63 -8.50 22.75
C ILE A 4 6.81 -8.97 21.54
N VAL A 5 5.68 -9.63 21.77
CA VAL A 5 4.79 -10.12 20.70
C VAL A 5 4.34 -8.98 19.79
N VAL A 6 3.88 -7.86 20.36
CA VAL A 6 3.44 -6.70 19.57
C VAL A 6 4.62 -6.07 18.81
N THR A 7 5.81 -6.07 19.38
CA THR A 7 7.02 -5.56 18.70
C THR A 7 7.41 -6.47 17.55
N THR A 8 7.53 -7.77 17.77
CA THR A 8 7.85 -8.76 16.73
C THR A 8 6.85 -8.73 15.59
N LEU A 9 5.55 -8.70 15.90
CA LEU A 9 4.48 -8.56 14.90
C LEU A 9 4.65 -7.29 14.08
N SER A 10 4.96 -6.16 14.72
CA SER A 10 5.09 -4.89 14.00
C SER A 10 6.32 -4.83 13.11
N VAL A 11 7.43 -5.43 13.54
CA VAL A 11 8.63 -5.54 12.71
C VAL A 11 8.34 -6.43 11.50
N PHE A 12 7.66 -7.57 11.71
CA PHE A 12 7.26 -8.46 10.62
C PHE A 12 6.31 -7.78 9.63
N LEU A 13 5.28 -7.11 10.13
CA LEU A 13 4.32 -6.36 9.32
C LEU A 13 5.01 -5.22 8.55
N GLY A 14 5.90 -4.47 9.22
CA GLY A 14 6.67 -3.39 8.60
C GLY A 14 7.55 -3.90 7.46
N MET A 15 8.27 -5.02 7.67
CA MET A 15 9.06 -5.66 6.62
C MET A 15 8.20 -6.14 5.45
N PHE A 16 7.00 -6.69 5.72
CA PHE A 16 6.06 -7.09 4.68
C PHE A 16 5.61 -5.89 3.82
N PHE A 17 5.26 -4.76 4.45
CA PHE A 17 4.89 -3.55 3.71
C PHE A 17 6.05 -2.94 2.94
N VAL A 18 7.28 -2.99 3.48
CA VAL A 18 8.49 -2.58 2.76
C VAL A 18 8.68 -3.42 1.50
N PHE A 19 8.50 -4.74 1.60
CA PHE A 19 8.60 -5.64 0.46
C PHE A 19 7.51 -5.36 -0.59
N MET A 20 6.25 -5.24 -0.17
CA MET A 20 5.12 -4.89 -1.05
C MET A 20 5.31 -3.53 -1.74
N GLY A 21 5.73 -2.50 -0.99
CA GLY A 21 6.05 -1.18 -1.54
C GLY A 21 7.21 -1.27 -2.55
N SER A 22 8.23 -2.05 -2.25
CA SER A 22 9.38 -2.26 -3.14
C SER A 22 8.98 -2.92 -4.46
N ILE A 23 8.07 -3.90 -4.45
CA ILE A 23 7.51 -4.51 -5.67
C ILE A 23 6.74 -3.48 -6.49
N LYS A 24 5.93 -2.64 -5.82
CA LYS A 24 5.18 -1.57 -6.47
C LYS A 24 6.09 -0.53 -7.08
N LEU A 25 7.28 -0.27 -6.54
CA LEU A 25 8.22 0.73 -7.05
C LEU A 25 9.18 0.15 -8.10
N ASN A 26 9.79 -1.00 -7.81
CA ASN A 26 10.88 -1.57 -8.59
C ASN A 26 10.44 -2.81 -9.39
N GLN A 27 10.59 -2.73 -10.71
CA GLN A 27 10.35 -3.82 -11.67
C GLN A 27 11.36 -4.97 -11.59
N GLN A 28 12.50 -4.78 -10.91
CA GLN A 28 13.59 -5.75 -10.84
C GLN A 28 13.34 -6.88 -9.82
N ILE A 29 12.42 -6.70 -8.87
CA ILE A 29 12.11 -7.72 -7.85
C ILE A 29 11.27 -8.84 -8.47
N ASN A 30 10.21 -8.49 -9.20
CA ASN A 30 9.40 -9.45 -9.96
C ASN A 30 8.70 -8.74 -11.12
N ARG A 31 9.10 -9.07 -12.36
CA ARG A 31 8.58 -8.43 -13.58
C ARG A 31 7.12 -8.78 -13.86
N GLU A 32 6.72 -10.02 -13.60
CA GLU A 32 5.35 -10.48 -13.86
C GLU A 32 4.37 -9.80 -12.90
N MET A 33 4.69 -9.85 -11.61
CA MET A 33 3.89 -9.20 -10.57
C MET A 33 3.84 -7.68 -10.76
N HIS A 34 4.95 -7.03 -11.15
CA HIS A 34 4.94 -5.59 -11.44
C HIS A 34 4.04 -5.24 -12.64
N ARG A 35 3.98 -6.10 -13.65
CA ARG A 35 3.11 -5.91 -14.83
C ARG A 35 1.64 -6.06 -14.45
N GLU A 36 1.32 -7.02 -13.60
CA GLU A 36 -0.03 -7.25 -13.08
C GLU A 36 -0.51 -6.09 -12.19
N ILE A 37 0.32 -5.67 -11.24
CA ILE A 37 0.05 -4.47 -10.42
C ILE A 37 -0.17 -3.25 -11.29
N ARG A 38 0.61 -3.04 -12.36
CA ARG A 38 0.37 -1.92 -13.27
C ARG A 38 -1.02 -2.00 -13.93
N ARG A 39 -1.48 -3.19 -14.32
CA ARG A 39 -2.83 -3.39 -14.89
C ARG A 39 -3.91 -3.07 -13.86
N GLN A 40 -3.77 -3.58 -12.64
CA GLN A 40 -4.68 -3.29 -11.53
C GLN A 40 -4.76 -1.79 -11.24
N PHE A 41 -3.62 -1.09 -11.18
CA PHE A 41 -3.59 0.36 -10.91
C PHE A 41 -4.25 1.22 -12.02
N VAL A 42 -4.30 0.72 -13.27
CA VAL A 42 -5.08 1.37 -14.34
C VAL A 42 -6.57 1.26 -14.07
N GLN A 43 -7.04 0.14 -13.53
CA GLN A 43 -8.43 -0.02 -13.11
C GLN A 43 -8.71 0.77 -11.82
N TYR A 44 -7.80 0.73 -10.84
CA TYR A 44 -7.91 1.50 -9.59
C TYR A 44 -8.08 2.99 -9.85
N SER A 45 -7.29 3.56 -10.76
CA SER A 45 -7.39 5.00 -11.09
C SER A 45 -8.78 5.45 -11.59
N LYS A 46 -9.63 4.52 -12.06
CA LYS A 46 -11.00 4.82 -12.51
C LYS A 46 -12.01 4.81 -11.37
N VAL A 47 -11.76 4.02 -10.33
CA VAL A 47 -12.66 3.83 -9.17
C VAL A 47 -12.25 4.66 -7.96
N VAL A 48 -11.11 5.36 -8.01
CA VAL A 48 -10.67 6.25 -6.93
C VAL A 48 -11.75 7.34 -6.72
N PRO A 49 -12.34 7.44 -5.51
CA PRO A 49 -13.46 8.33 -5.24
C PRO A 49 -13.08 9.80 -5.41
N MET A 50 -11.80 10.14 -5.18
CA MET A 50 -11.24 11.47 -5.44
C MET A 50 -11.23 11.84 -6.93
N ALA A 51 -11.00 10.87 -7.83
CA ALA A 51 -11.05 11.12 -9.27
C ALA A 51 -12.49 11.29 -9.77
N ALA A 52 -13.42 10.51 -9.20
CA ALA A 52 -14.85 10.60 -9.51
C ALA A 52 -15.49 11.90 -9.02
N THR A 53 -15.08 12.42 -7.87
CA THR A 53 -15.65 13.65 -7.27
C THR A 53 -15.02 14.94 -7.80
N LEU A 54 -13.71 14.94 -8.12
CA LEU A 54 -13.00 16.13 -8.62
C LEU A 54 -12.86 16.18 -10.15
N GLY A 55 -13.26 15.14 -10.89
CA GLY A 55 -13.11 15.08 -12.35
C GLY A 55 -11.64 15.06 -12.84
N LEU A 56 -10.68 14.97 -11.91
CA LEU A 56 -9.25 14.96 -12.22
C LEU A 56 -8.82 13.55 -12.62
N LYS A 57 -8.30 13.42 -13.85
CA LYS A 57 -7.69 12.17 -14.32
C LYS A 57 -6.42 11.89 -13.52
N VAL A 58 -6.50 11.00 -12.53
CA VAL A 58 -5.34 10.54 -11.77
C VAL A 58 -4.50 9.61 -12.65
N SER A 59 -3.25 9.97 -12.94
CA SER A 59 -2.35 9.12 -13.69
C SER A 59 -2.05 7.82 -12.92
N PRO A 60 -2.28 6.62 -13.50
CA PRO A 60 -2.00 5.34 -12.83
C PRO A 60 -0.54 5.20 -12.40
N LYS A 61 0.38 5.84 -13.14
CA LYS A 61 1.82 5.84 -12.83
C LYS A 61 2.11 6.61 -11.55
N LEU A 62 1.53 7.79 -11.39
CA LEU A 62 1.71 8.63 -10.19
C LEU A 62 1.02 8.00 -8.98
N TYR A 63 -0.19 7.45 -9.15
CA TYR A 63 -0.92 6.77 -8.08
C TYR A 63 -0.14 5.56 -7.53
N ARG A 64 0.39 4.70 -8.41
CA ARG A 64 1.24 3.56 -8.01
C ARG A 64 2.51 4.00 -7.28
N LEU A 65 3.17 5.03 -7.79
CA LEU A 65 4.40 5.56 -7.19
C LEU A 65 4.12 6.11 -5.79
N PHE A 66 3.04 6.89 -5.63
CA PHE A 66 2.66 7.49 -4.37
C PHE A 66 2.31 6.44 -3.31
N ILE A 67 1.44 5.48 -3.64
CA ILE A 67 1.08 4.38 -2.72
C ILE A 67 2.30 3.53 -2.37
N GLY A 68 3.14 3.20 -3.36
CA GLY A 68 4.36 2.41 -3.13
C GLY A 68 5.37 3.10 -2.20
N TRP A 69 5.59 4.41 -2.35
CA TRP A 69 6.44 5.17 -1.43
C TRP A 69 5.83 5.30 -0.04
N LEU A 70 4.52 5.50 0.06
CA LEU A 70 3.83 5.55 1.34
C LEU A 70 4.00 4.24 2.12
N GLU A 71 3.78 3.09 1.48
CA GLU A 71 3.97 1.77 2.11
C GLU A 71 5.42 1.53 2.50
N LEU A 72 6.37 1.94 1.64
CA LEU A 72 7.80 1.78 1.93
C LEU A 72 8.23 2.60 3.16
N ILE A 73 7.90 3.90 3.16
CA ILE A 73 8.30 4.82 4.24
C ILE A 73 7.57 4.48 5.54
N ALA A 74 6.26 4.19 5.47
CA ALA A 74 5.49 3.82 6.65
C ALA A 74 5.89 2.44 7.19
N GLY A 75 6.17 1.47 6.31
CA GLY A 75 6.68 0.15 6.69
C GLY A 75 8.04 0.22 7.37
N LEU A 76 8.99 1.00 6.84
CA LEU A 76 10.28 1.27 7.48
C LEU A 76 10.10 1.95 8.84
N SER A 77 9.24 2.97 8.90
CA SER A 77 8.94 3.69 10.15
C SER A 77 8.33 2.76 11.21
N MET A 78 7.45 1.84 10.80
CA MET A 78 6.82 0.87 11.69
C MET A 78 7.81 -0.21 12.20
N ALA A 79 8.78 -0.59 11.37
CA ALA A 79 9.78 -1.60 11.71
C ALA A 79 10.88 -1.06 12.62
N PHE A 80 11.37 0.17 12.38
CA PHE A 80 12.56 0.70 13.05
C PHE A 80 12.26 1.73 14.14
N ILE A 81 11.10 2.40 14.12
CA ILE A 81 10.82 3.53 15.02
C ILE A 81 9.78 3.13 16.08
N PRO A 82 10.17 2.93 17.36
CA PRO A 82 9.22 2.76 18.45
C PRO A 82 8.57 4.09 18.88
N GLY A 83 7.37 4.02 19.47
CA GLY A 83 6.68 5.18 20.07
C GLY A 83 5.50 5.72 19.25
N ARG A 84 5.22 7.02 19.34
CA ARG A 84 4.04 7.66 18.71
C ARG A 84 4.07 7.63 17.17
N ILE A 85 5.27 7.62 16.59
CA ILE A 85 5.48 7.54 15.13
C ILE A 85 4.95 6.21 14.58
N LYS A 86 5.09 5.12 15.35
CA LYS A 86 4.56 3.80 15.02
C LYS A 86 3.04 3.80 14.89
N LEU A 87 2.33 4.55 15.74
CA LEU A 87 0.88 4.68 15.68
C LEU A 87 0.47 5.37 14.36
N VAL A 88 1.15 6.48 14.02
CA VAL A 88 0.89 7.22 12.77
C VAL A 88 1.17 6.34 11.55
N ALA A 89 2.30 5.64 11.53
CA ALA A 89 2.63 4.70 10.47
C ALA A 89 1.58 3.59 10.34
N ASN A 90 1.09 3.05 11.45
CA ASN A 90 0.05 2.03 11.46
C ASN A 90 -1.30 2.55 10.92
N VAL A 91 -1.70 3.77 11.30
CA VAL A 91 -2.91 4.42 10.76
C VAL A 91 -2.79 4.68 9.26
N LEU A 92 -1.62 5.15 8.80
CA LEU A 92 -1.35 5.35 7.37
C LEU A 92 -1.43 4.04 6.59
N LEU A 93 -0.76 2.98 7.07
CA LEU A 93 -0.78 1.65 6.45
C LEU A 93 -2.21 1.08 6.41
N LEU A 94 -2.97 1.21 7.50
CA LEU A 94 -4.38 0.84 7.54
C LEU A 94 -5.20 1.58 6.47
N GLY A 95 -5.00 2.88 6.32
CA GLY A 95 -5.67 3.68 5.29
C GLY A 95 -5.37 3.18 3.88
N VAL A 96 -4.11 2.84 3.60
CA VAL A 96 -3.70 2.27 2.31
C VAL A 96 -4.33 0.89 2.07
N THR A 97 -4.37 0.02 3.08
CA THR A 97 -5.01 -1.30 2.97
C THR A 97 -6.51 -1.20 2.75
N ILE A 98 -7.20 -0.32 3.49
CA ILE A 98 -8.64 -0.07 3.31
C ILE A 98 -8.91 0.49 1.91
N GLY A 99 -8.08 1.42 1.44
CA GLY A 99 -8.17 1.94 0.07
C GLY A 99 -7.99 0.83 -0.97
N GLY A 100 -7.07 -0.09 -0.76
CA GLY A 100 -6.88 -1.29 -1.59
C GLY A 100 -8.13 -2.17 -1.64
N ILE A 101 -8.71 -2.49 -0.48
CA ILE A 101 -9.94 -3.29 -0.36
C ILE A 101 -11.09 -2.59 -1.09
N TYR A 102 -11.27 -1.28 -0.90
CA TYR A 102 -12.29 -0.50 -1.60
C TYR A 102 -12.11 -0.57 -3.12
N THR A 103 -10.87 -0.40 -3.61
CA THR A 103 -10.62 -0.45 -5.05
C THR A 103 -10.88 -1.84 -5.64
N HIS A 104 -10.58 -2.92 -4.92
CA HIS A 104 -10.93 -4.28 -5.32
C HIS A 104 -12.45 -4.49 -5.32
N PHE A 105 -13.15 -4.05 -4.27
CA PHE A 105 -14.60 -4.15 -4.16
C PHE A 105 -15.32 -3.42 -5.30
N MET A 106 -14.86 -2.22 -5.64
CA MET A 106 -15.43 -1.41 -6.72
C MET A 106 -15.17 -1.95 -8.13
N ILE A 107 -14.05 -2.66 -8.33
CA ILE A 107 -13.76 -3.31 -9.61
C ILE A 107 -14.59 -4.60 -9.77
N GLY A 108 -15.11 -5.15 -8.67
CA GLY A 108 -15.88 -6.38 -8.71
C GLY A 108 -15.03 -7.57 -9.10
N ASP A 109 -13.72 -7.53 -8.83
CA ASP A 109 -12.87 -8.70 -8.94
C ASP A 109 -13.43 -9.77 -8.00
N LYS A 110 -13.85 -10.91 -8.56
CA LYS A 110 -14.12 -12.10 -7.76
C LYS A 110 -12.79 -12.45 -7.10
N PHE A 111 -12.79 -12.59 -5.78
CA PHE A 111 -11.66 -13.14 -5.04
C PHE A 111 -11.47 -14.60 -5.54
N GLU A 112 -10.69 -14.78 -6.59
CA GLU A 112 -10.19 -16.10 -7.04
C GLU A 112 -8.89 -16.45 -6.31
#